data_AF-A0A960EGE7-F1
#
_entry.id   AF-A0A960EGE7-F1
#
_cell.length_a   1.000
_cell.length_b   1.000
_cell.length_c   1.000
_cell.angle_alpha   90.00
_cell.angle_beta   90.00
_cell.angle_gamma   90.00
#
_symmetry.space_group_name_H-M   'P 1'
#
loop_
_entity.id
_entity.type
_entity.pdbx_description
1 polymer ?
#
loop_
_entity_poly.entity_id
_entity_poly.type
_entity_poly.pdbx_seq_one_letter_code
_entity_poly.pdbx_strand_id
1 'polypeptide(L)'
;MATIRASCSDCGDVELTSADVTVRVCSANSEGSYSFTCPTCGRVVVKSAEPRIVELLVTSGVRLVTWHLPEELNEVHEGDPIDHDDLLDFHALLQRDDWLDTLRKMTPG
;
A
#
# COMPACT_ATOMS: atom_id res chain seq x y z
N MET A 1 -18.84 -8.35 -22.00
CA MET A 1 -17.90 -7.89 -20.96
C MET A 1 -18.49 -6.65 -20.33
N ALA A 2 -18.48 -6.53 -19.00
CA ALA A 2 -18.95 -5.32 -18.33
C ALA A 2 -17.94 -4.18 -18.56
N THR A 3 -18.41 -3.04 -19.04
CA THR A 3 -17.62 -1.80 -19.16
C THR A 3 -17.81 -0.97 -17.90
N ILE A 4 -16.71 -0.59 -17.27
CA ILE A 4 -16.67 0.21 -16.04
C ILE A 4 -16.19 1.60 -16.41
N ARG A 5 -16.94 2.63 -16.01
CA ARG A 5 -16.51 4.03 -16.17
C ARG A 5 -15.92 4.54 -14.88
N ALA A 6 -14.69 5.05 -14.94
CA ALA A 6 -14.00 5.63 -13.80
C ALA A 6 -13.28 6.92 -14.22
N SER A 7 -13.07 7.85 -13.29
CA SER A 7 -12.35 9.09 -13.58
C SER A 7 -10.87 9.04 -13.19
N CYS A 8 -10.00 9.48 -14.09
CA CYS A 8 -8.61 9.84 -13.85
C CYS A 8 -8.53 11.35 -13.57
N SER A 9 -7.72 11.77 -12.59
CA SER A 9 -7.56 13.19 -12.23
C SER A 9 -7.04 14.05 -13.37
N ASP A 10 -6.23 13.48 -14.26
CA ASP A 10 -5.58 14.23 -15.33
C ASP A 10 -6.31 14.14 -16.67
N CYS A 11 -6.97 13.01 -16.95
CA CYS A 11 -7.56 12.72 -18.26
C CYS A 11 -9.10 12.80 -18.27
N GLY A 12 -9.74 12.89 -17.10
CA GLY A 12 -11.19 12.79 -16.96
C GLY A 12 -11.68 11.35 -16.98
N ASP A 13 -12.90 11.14 -17.49
CA ASP A 13 -13.52 9.82 -17.51
C ASP A 13 -12.87 8.89 -18.54
N VAL A 14 -12.64 7.64 -18.12
CA VAL A 14 -12.10 6.56 -18.95
C VAL A 14 -12.99 5.32 -18.83
N GLU A 15 -12.98 4.51 -19.89
CA GLU A 15 -13.65 3.21 -19.92
C GLU A 15 -12.63 2.10 -19.68
N LEU A 16 -13.01 1.15 -18.83
CA LEU A 16 -12.19 0.05 -18.35
C LEU A 16 -12.98 -1.25 -18.45
N THR A 17 -12.28 -2.37 -18.59
CA THR A 17 -12.88 -3.69 -18.40
C THR A 17 -12.73 -4.13 -16.94
N SER A 18 -13.45 -5.19 -16.56
CA SER A 18 -13.31 -5.78 -15.22
C SER A 18 -11.89 -6.29 -14.92
N ALA A 19 -11.09 -6.60 -15.95
CA ALA A 19 -9.70 -7.05 -15.81
C ALA A 19 -8.73 -5.88 -15.57
N ASP A 20 -9.09 -4.66 -15.96
CA ASP A 20 -8.25 -3.47 -15.80
C ASP A 20 -8.35 -2.84 -14.40
N VAL A 21 -9.32 -3.30 -13.60
CA VAL A 21 -9.60 -2.82 -12.25
C VAL A 21 -9.22 -3.90 -11.24
N THR A 22 -8.67 -3.49 -10.10
CA THR A 22 -8.48 -4.35 -8.93
C THR A 22 -9.09 -3.69 -7.71
N VAL A 23 -9.95 -4.41 -7.01
CA VAL A 23 -10.52 -4.01 -5.73
C VAL A 23 -9.70 -4.59 -4.60
N ARG A 24 -9.44 -3.80 -3.57
CA ARG A 24 -8.72 -4.19 -2.37
C ARG A 24 -9.57 -3.92 -1.13
N VAL A 25 -9.67 -4.89 -0.24
CA VAL A 25 -10.37 -4.74 1.06
C VAL A 25 -9.44 -5.12 2.19
N CYS A 26 -9.37 -4.29 3.22
CA CYS A 26 -8.62 -4.59 4.43
C CYS A 26 -9.41 -5.59 5.28
N SER A 27 -8.78 -6.66 5.72
CA SER A 27 -9.42 -7.66 6.59
C SER A 27 -9.65 -7.16 8.02
N ALA A 28 -8.84 -6.21 8.51
CA ALA A 28 -8.89 -5.74 9.90
C ALA A 28 -10.04 -4.77 10.14
N ASN A 29 -10.29 -3.85 9.21
CA ASN A 29 -11.27 -2.76 9.37
C ASN A 29 -12.29 -2.66 8.21
N SER A 30 -12.27 -3.59 7.25
CA SER A 30 -13.14 -3.61 6.07
C SER A 30 -13.03 -2.37 5.16
N GLU A 31 -11.96 -1.58 5.26
CA GLU A 31 -11.74 -0.45 4.36
C GLU A 31 -11.49 -0.93 2.92
N GLY A 32 -12.28 -0.39 2.00
CA GLY A 32 -12.26 -0.71 0.58
C GLY A 32 -11.55 0.35 -0.25
N SER A 33 -10.83 -0.09 -1.27
CA SER A 33 -10.34 0.75 -2.36
C SER A 33 -10.39 0.01 -3.69
N TYR A 34 -10.38 0.74 -4.80
CA TYR A 34 -10.13 0.17 -6.11
C TYR A 34 -9.02 0.94 -6.82
N SER A 35 -8.34 0.25 -7.73
CA SER A 35 -7.26 0.82 -8.52
C SER A 35 -7.31 0.34 -9.96
N PHE A 36 -6.81 1.19 -10.86
CA PHE A 36 -6.67 0.89 -12.28
C PHE A 36 -5.51 1.70 -12.88
N THR A 37 -5.00 1.25 -14.01
CA THR A 37 -4.03 2.03 -14.80
C THR A 37 -4.79 2.82 -15.85
N CYS A 38 -4.64 4.14 -15.87
CA CYS A 38 -5.30 4.99 -16.86
C CYS A 38 -4.81 4.63 -18.27
N PRO A 39 -5.70 4.25 -19.21
CA PRO A 39 -5.28 3.86 -20.56
C PRO A 39 -4.72 5.03 -21.38
N THR A 40 -5.01 6.28 -20.97
CA THR A 40 -4.58 7.49 -21.67
C THR A 40 -3.19 7.95 -21.24
N CYS A 41 -2.92 8.02 -19.92
CA CYS A 41 -1.65 8.56 -19.39
C CYS A 41 -0.75 7.52 -18.70
N GLY A 42 -1.22 6.27 -18.52
CA GLY A 42 -0.46 5.20 -17.89
C GLY A 42 -0.28 5.31 -16.38
N ARG A 43 -0.83 6.33 -15.72
CA ARG A 43 -0.75 6.46 -14.25
C ARG A 43 -1.70 5.51 -13.55
N VAL A 44 -1.26 5.00 -12.40
CA VAL A 44 -2.10 4.24 -11.48
C VAL A 44 -2.98 5.21 -10.70
N VAL A 45 -4.29 4.99 -10.77
CA VAL A 45 -5.29 5.71 -10.00
C VAL A 45 -5.78 4.80 -8.88
N VAL A 46 -5.83 5.31 -7.65
CA VAL A 46 -6.37 4.61 -6.48
C VAL A 46 -7.48 5.46 -5.88
N LYS A 47 -8.61 4.83 -5.55
CA LYS A 47 -9.77 5.50 -4.97
C LYS A 47 -10.35 4.69 -3.82
N SER A 48 -10.73 5.37 -2.75
CA SER A 48 -11.53 4.76 -1.67
C SER A 48 -12.86 4.28 -2.23
N ALA A 49 -13.33 3.15 -1.72
CA ALA A 49 -14.53 2.49 -2.17
C ALA A 49 -15.43 2.19 -0.96
N GLU A 50 -16.64 2.73 -0.98
CA GLU A 50 -17.66 2.33 -0.02
C GLU A 50 -18.06 0.86 -0.24
N PRO A 51 -18.57 0.15 0.78
CA PRO A 51 -18.94 -1.26 0.69
C PRO A 51 -19.83 -1.59 -0.52
N ARG A 52 -20.80 -0.71 -0.83
CA ARG A 52 -21.69 -0.87 -1.98
C ARG A 52 -20.94 -0.82 -3.33
N ILE A 53 -19.91 0.00 -3.44
CA ILE A 53 -19.08 0.10 -4.66
C ILE A 53 -18.20 -1.15 -4.79
N VAL A 54 -17.62 -1.61 -3.67
CA VAL A 54 -16.87 -2.88 -3.62
C VAL A 54 -17.75 -4.03 -4.11
N GLU A 55 -18.95 -4.19 -3.57
CA GLU A 55 -19.90 -5.22 -4.00
C GLU A 55 -20.22 -5.13 -5.50
N LEU A 56 -20.55 -3.93 -6.00
CA LEU A 56 -20.87 -3.72 -7.41
C LEU A 56 -19.71 -4.12 -8.34
N LEU A 57 -18.47 -3.76 -7.98
CA LEU A 57 -17.30 -4.12 -8.77
C LEU A 57 -17.04 -5.63 -8.74
N VAL A 58 -17.14 -6.26 -7.57
CA VAL A 58 -16.94 -7.72 -7.41
C VAL A 58 -18.01 -8.49 -8.18
N THR A 59 -19.29 -8.11 -8.08
CA THR A 59 -20.38 -8.72 -8.87
C THR A 59 -20.20 -8.52 -10.37
N SER A 60 -19.54 -7.43 -10.79
CA SER A 60 -19.18 -7.17 -12.19
C SER A 60 -17.96 -7.97 -12.68
N GLY A 61 -17.40 -8.86 -11.85
CA GLY A 61 -16.28 -9.74 -12.19
C GLY A 61 -14.91 -9.10 -12.02
N VAL A 62 -14.80 -7.99 -11.28
CA VAL A 62 -13.52 -7.36 -10.94
C VAL A 62 -12.78 -8.21 -9.90
N ARG A 63 -11.47 -8.32 -10.04
CA ARG A 63 -10.63 -9.06 -9.09
C ARG A 63 -10.66 -8.40 -7.71
N LEU A 64 -11.02 -9.17 -6.69
CA LEU A 64 -10.90 -8.79 -5.28
C LEU A 64 -9.58 -9.30 -4.69
N VAL A 65 -8.90 -8.44 -3.96
CA VAL A 65 -7.68 -8.75 -3.19
C VAL A 65 -7.89 -8.35 -1.73
N THR A 66 -7.77 -9.30 -0.82
CA THR A 66 -7.77 -9.00 0.60
C THR A 66 -6.35 -8.66 1.05
N TRP A 67 -6.19 -7.60 1.83
CA TRP A 67 -4.92 -7.22 2.46
C TRP A 67 -5.14 -7.02 3.97
N HIS A 68 -4.07 -7.05 4.74
CA HIS A 68 -4.10 -6.89 6.20
C HIS A 68 -3.24 -5.68 6.57
N LEU A 69 -3.54 -5.06 7.70
CA LEU A 69 -2.67 -4.01 8.25
C LEU A 69 -1.25 -4.58 8.48
N PRO A 70 -0.19 -3.76 8.31
CA PRO A 70 1.17 -4.18 8.63
C PRO A 70 1.27 -4.63 10.09
N GLU A 71 2.05 -5.69 10.37
CA GLU A 71 2.24 -6.21 11.72
C GLU A 71 2.96 -5.18 12.61
N GLU A 72 3.77 -4.31 12.00
CA GLU A 72 4.49 -3.20 12.61
C GLU A 72 3.57 -2.24 13.37
N LEU A 73 2.29 -2.12 12.98
CA LEU A 73 1.32 -1.29 13.71
C LEU A 73 0.99 -1.85 15.10
N ASN A 74 1.19 -3.15 15.32
CA ASN A 74 0.95 -3.83 16.57
C ASN A 74 2.24 -4.10 17.38
N GLU A 75 3.40 -3.70 16.85
CA GLU A 75 4.67 -3.84 17.56
C GLU A 75 4.70 -2.95 18.79
N VAL A 76 5.35 -3.46 19.84
CA VAL A 76 5.64 -2.65 21.02
C VAL A 76 6.76 -1.70 20.64
N HIS A 77 6.45 -0.41 20.58
CA HIS A 77 7.45 0.63 20.37
C HIS A 77 8.22 0.88 21.68
N GLU A 78 9.48 0.45 21.72
CA GLU A 78 10.40 0.72 22.84
C GLU A 78 11.48 1.72 22.43
N GLY A 79 11.85 2.61 23.36
CA GLY A 79 12.84 3.66 23.11
C GLY A 79 12.24 4.98 22.63
N ASP A 80 13.12 5.94 22.39
CA ASP A 80 12.74 7.24 21.85
C ASP A 80 12.45 7.15 20.34
N PRO A 81 11.57 8.03 19.79
CA PRO A 81 11.34 8.08 18.35
C PRO A 81 12.64 8.36 17.59
N ILE A 82 12.84 7.66 16.47
CA ILE A 82 14.00 7.86 15.60
C ILE A 82 14.08 9.32 15.17
N ASP A 83 15.21 9.96 15.43
CA ASP A 83 15.50 11.33 15.03
C ASP A 83 16.61 11.41 13.97
N HIS A 84 17.10 12.63 13.72
CA HIS A 84 18.13 12.85 12.71
C HIS A 84 19.51 12.35 13.15
N ASP A 85 19.82 12.44 14.45
CA ASP A 85 21.12 12.03 14.98
C ASP A 85 21.23 10.50 14.96
N ASP A 86 20.14 9.77 15.21
CA ASP A 86 20.08 8.31 15.04
C ASP A 86 20.49 7.87 13.61
N LEU A 87 20.08 8.63 12.58
CA LEU A 87 20.45 8.35 11.19
C LEU A 87 21.94 8.58 10.93
N LEU A 88 22.52 9.62 11.54
CA LEU A 88 23.93 9.92 11.43
C LEU A 88 24.78 8.87 12.15
N ASP A 89 24.34 8.45 13.33
CA ASP A 89 24.98 7.40 14.11
C ASP A 89 24.92 6.06 13.38
N PHE A 90 23.76 5.73 12.78
CA PHE A 90 23.63 4.53 11.95
C PHE A 90 24.52 4.62 10.69
N HIS A 91 24.59 5.78 10.04
CA HIS A 91 25.49 5.99 8.91
C HIS A 91 26.96 5.79 9.30
N ALA A 92 27.40 6.37 10.42
CA ALA A 92 28.75 6.23 10.93
C ALA A 92 29.07 4.78 11.33
N LEU A 93 28.10 4.07 11.92
CA LEU A 93 28.21 2.63 12.22
C LEU A 93 28.49 1.83 10.96
N LEU A 94 27.75 2.08 9.87
CA LEU A 94 27.91 1.38 8.59
C LEU A 94 29.26 1.62 7.89
N GLN A 95 29.99 2.69 8.24
CA GLN A 95 31.34 2.95 7.69
C GLN A 95 32.44 2.12 8.36
N ARG A 96 32.13 1.37 9.43
CA ARG A 96 33.11 0.54 10.12
C ARG A 96 33.25 -0.82 9.46
N ASP A 97 34.44 -1.40 9.47
CA ASP A 97 34.68 -2.75 8.93
C ASP A 97 33.93 -3.85 9.72
N ASP A 98 33.61 -3.59 11.00
CA ASP A 98 32.94 -4.51 11.93
C ASP A 98 31.47 -4.14 12.21
N TRP A 99 30.86 -3.34 11.33
CA TRP A 99 29.53 -2.78 11.56
C TRP A 99 28.46 -3.84 11.86
N LEU A 100 28.49 -4.97 11.14
CA LEU A 100 27.46 -6.01 11.26
C LEU A 100 27.54 -6.74 12.60
N ASP A 101 28.76 -7.03 13.06
CA ASP A 101 28.98 -7.66 14.37
C ASP A 101 28.63 -6.71 15.51
N THR A 102 28.85 -5.40 15.31
CA THR A 102 28.47 -4.36 16.26
C THR A 102 26.94 -4.23 16.35
N LEU A 103 26.25 -4.18 15.20
CA LEU A 103 24.79 -4.09 15.14
C LEU A 103 24.11 -5.30 15.79
N ARG A 104 24.62 -6.52 15.53
CA ARG A 104 24.10 -7.75 16.14
C ARG A 104 24.21 -7.77 17.67
N LYS A 105 25.18 -7.07 18.25
CA LYS A 105 25.31 -6.93 19.70
C LYS A 105 24.31 -5.93 20.29
N MET A 106 23.82 -4.99 19.46
CA MET A 106 22.88 -3.94 19.88
C MET A 106 21.42 -4.40 19.83
N THR A 107 21.08 -5.39 19.00
CA THR A 107 19.72 -5.95 18.93
C THR A 107 19.64 -7.22 19.78
N PRO A 108 18.99 -7.21 20.97
CA PRO A 108 18.67 -8.45 21.65
C PRO A 108 17.68 -9.24 20.78
N GLY A 109 17.96 -10.52 20.56
CA GLY A 109 17.06 -11.43 19.85
C GLY A 109 15.86 -11.85 20.70
#